data_AF-A0A7X5D9H7-F1
#
_entry.id   AF-A0A7X5D9H7-F1
#
_cell.length_a   1.000
_cell.length_b   1.000
_cell.length_c   1.000
_cell.angle_alpha   90.00
_cell.angle_beta   90.00
_cell.angle_gamma   90.00
#
_symmetry.space_group_name_H-M   'P 1'
#
loop_
_entity.id
_entity.type
_entity.pdbx_description
1 polymer ?
#
loop_
_entity_poly.entity_id
_entity_poly.type
_entity_poly.pdbx_seq_one_letter_code
_entity_poly.pdbx_strand_id
1 'polypeptide(L)'
;MLLPTEHRGKEHIVADLVSGAHGEGAHVGHFTFTNRLMFNRVVSTPDIFVDLVEVVTGIRFELAGDPQAERTFEPTLSSKGVRMDVVAVGDDRVVDIEMQTQFEPYLGKRLRYYQAALDVSHLDKGSDYGVLPESFIIFLCTHDPFGRGLPVYTLERCCVEDSSVDVGDESHWIVLNATAYAAANDGQLADVLEYAATGEVRHRGGLVGRIDEAVRDANNDSGWVRNVESVMSLEDGLRMRYQILMRDEVAAARKAAAEEGRAEGMARGIAEGIAEGRAEGIAEERARTAMLAKRLEKEGRIDELAGALADSKRFDALLVEFGL
;
A
#
# COMPACT_ATOMS: atom_id res chain seq x y z
N MET A 1 54.85 -16.53 -49.09
CA MET A 1 53.92 -17.57 -49.59
C MET A 1 52.76 -17.63 -48.62
N LEU A 2 51.76 -16.78 -48.89
CA LEU A 2 50.45 -16.71 -48.26
C LEU A 2 49.49 -17.38 -49.23
N LEU A 3 48.67 -18.33 -48.78
CA LEU A 3 47.40 -18.67 -49.41
C LEU A 3 46.38 -19.04 -48.33
N PRO A 4 45.09 -18.78 -48.59
CA PRO A 4 44.13 -18.30 -47.63
C PRO A 4 43.07 -19.36 -47.31
N THR A 5 42.39 -19.20 -46.18
CA THR A 5 41.11 -19.88 -45.92
C THR A 5 39.99 -18.85 -46.03
N GLU A 6 39.08 -19.12 -46.97
CA GLU A 6 37.90 -18.34 -47.27
C GLU A 6 36.88 -18.43 -46.13
N HIS A 7 36.42 -17.29 -45.63
CA HIS A 7 35.09 -17.16 -45.03
C HIS A 7 34.32 -16.09 -45.81
N ARG A 8 33.61 -16.57 -46.84
CA ARG A 8 32.52 -15.85 -47.51
C ARG A 8 31.31 -15.81 -46.58
N GLY A 9 30.72 -14.62 -46.47
CA GLY A 9 29.45 -14.35 -45.77
C GLY A 9 29.53 -13.02 -45.02
N LYS A 10 29.84 -11.90 -45.69
CA LYS A 10 28.84 -10.97 -46.26
C LYS A 10 27.66 -10.79 -45.30
N GLU A 11 27.68 -9.75 -44.48
CA GLU A 11 27.06 -8.45 -44.85
C GLU A 11 25.65 -8.65 -45.42
N HIS A 12 24.71 -9.08 -44.57
CA HIS A 12 23.26 -8.95 -44.80
C HIS A 12 22.48 -9.33 -43.52
N ILE A 13 22.77 -8.69 -42.37
CA ILE A 13 21.88 -8.76 -41.19
C ILE A 13 21.81 -7.40 -40.47
N VAL A 14 21.82 -6.29 -41.22
CA VAL A 14 21.58 -4.94 -40.66
C VAL A 14 20.55 -4.16 -41.49
N ALA A 15 19.77 -4.83 -42.35
CA ALA A 15 18.79 -4.18 -43.22
C ALA A 15 17.33 -4.65 -43.05
N ASP A 16 17.05 -5.66 -42.22
CA ASP A 16 15.68 -6.24 -42.11
C ASP A 16 14.94 -5.88 -40.80
N LEU A 17 15.39 -4.87 -40.06
CA LEU A 17 14.61 -4.28 -38.96
C LEU A 17 13.88 -2.98 -39.35
N VAL A 18 13.95 -2.59 -40.63
CA VAL A 18 13.28 -1.41 -41.18
C VAL A 18 12.60 -1.75 -42.51
N SER A 19 11.70 -2.73 -42.53
CA SER A 19 10.56 -2.69 -43.46
C SER A 19 9.52 -3.75 -43.07
N GLY A 20 8.28 -3.32 -42.88
CA GLY A 20 7.14 -4.24 -42.75
C GLY A 20 6.16 -3.90 -41.64
N ALA A 21 5.47 -2.76 -41.75
CA ALA A 21 4.06 -2.63 -41.37
C ALA A 21 3.53 -1.22 -41.75
N HIS A 22 3.36 -0.98 -43.04
CA HIS A 22 2.26 -0.09 -43.46
C HIS A 22 0.99 -0.95 -43.44
N GLY A 23 0.43 -1.07 -42.24
CA GLY A 23 -0.90 -1.59 -41.97
C GLY A 23 -1.69 -0.49 -41.27
N GLU A 24 -2.87 -0.20 -41.80
CA GLU A 24 -3.83 0.77 -41.31
C GLU A 24 -4.11 0.59 -39.80
N GLY A 25 -4.11 1.71 -39.06
CA GLY A 25 -4.68 1.82 -37.72
C GLY A 25 -4.01 0.99 -36.63
N ALA A 26 -2.73 1.22 -36.35
CA ALA A 26 -2.17 0.81 -35.06
C ALA A 26 -3.00 1.47 -33.95
N HIS A 27 -3.56 0.68 -33.04
CA HIS A 27 -4.19 1.18 -31.82
C HIS A 27 -3.18 2.07 -31.10
N VAL A 28 -3.36 3.39 -31.20
CA VAL A 28 -2.67 4.38 -30.39
C VAL A 28 -3.35 4.27 -29.01
N GLY A 29 -2.61 3.90 -27.96
CA GLY A 29 -3.14 3.79 -26.62
C GLY A 29 -3.95 5.03 -26.21
N HIS A 30 -5.09 4.81 -25.59
CA HIS A 30 -5.96 5.88 -25.09
C HIS A 30 -5.86 5.94 -23.57
N PHE A 31 -5.39 7.05 -23.03
CA PHE A 31 -5.24 7.27 -21.60
C PHE A 31 -6.33 8.18 -21.05
N THR A 32 -6.87 7.82 -19.89
CA THR A 32 -7.88 8.61 -19.18
C THR A 32 -7.24 9.72 -18.36
N PHE A 33 -8.04 10.70 -17.93
CA PHE A 33 -7.59 11.79 -17.05
C PHE A 33 -6.92 11.31 -15.76
N THR A 34 -7.35 10.18 -15.20
CA THR A 34 -6.82 9.61 -13.96
C THR A 34 -5.50 8.86 -14.12
N ASN A 35 -5.00 8.68 -15.35
CA ASN A 35 -3.66 8.15 -15.57
C ASN A 35 -2.63 9.19 -15.10
N ARG A 36 -1.65 8.80 -14.27
CA ARG A 36 -0.63 9.71 -13.69
C ARG A 36 0.02 10.63 -14.74
N LEU A 37 0.47 10.08 -15.87
CA LEU A 37 1.19 10.85 -16.89
C LEU A 37 0.26 11.77 -17.67
N MET A 38 -0.99 11.34 -17.91
CA MET A 38 -2.04 12.19 -18.51
C MET A 38 -2.41 13.33 -17.56
N PHE A 39 -2.67 13.03 -16.29
CA PHE A 39 -3.00 14.00 -15.26
C PHE A 39 -1.92 15.07 -15.17
N ASN A 40 -0.65 14.66 -15.03
CA ASN A 40 0.47 15.58 -14.89
C ASN A 40 0.59 16.50 -16.12
N ARG A 41 0.45 15.96 -17.34
CA ARG A 41 0.47 16.76 -18.59
C ARG A 41 -0.68 17.76 -18.66
N VAL A 42 -1.88 17.37 -18.26
CA VAL A 42 -3.08 18.21 -18.37
C VAL A 42 -3.08 19.28 -17.30
N VAL A 43 -2.89 18.88 -16.04
CA VAL A 43 -2.93 19.79 -14.87
C VAL A 43 -1.72 20.72 -14.84
N SER A 44 -0.59 20.37 -15.47
CA SER A 44 0.51 21.33 -15.62
C SER A 44 0.22 22.50 -16.59
N THR A 45 -0.93 22.50 -17.28
CA THR A 45 -1.35 23.62 -18.11
C THR A 45 -1.77 24.79 -17.22
N PRO A 46 -1.15 25.99 -17.34
CA PRO A 46 -1.35 27.10 -16.40
C PRO A 46 -2.81 27.44 -16.08
N ASP A 47 -3.64 27.65 -17.10
CA ASP A 47 -5.05 28.02 -16.91
C ASP A 47 -5.85 26.90 -16.23
N ILE A 48 -5.62 25.63 -16.61
CA ILE A 48 -6.27 24.47 -16.00
C ILE A 48 -5.87 24.35 -14.54
N PHE A 49 -4.59 24.54 -14.22
CA PHE A 49 -4.09 24.49 -12.85
C PHE A 49 -4.79 25.54 -11.99
N VAL A 50 -4.77 26.81 -12.42
CA VAL A 50 -5.38 27.93 -11.71
C VAL A 50 -6.87 27.65 -11.48
N ASP A 51 -7.61 27.36 -12.54
CA ASP A 51 -9.04 27.09 -12.45
C ASP A 51 -9.36 25.94 -11.48
N LEU A 52 -8.56 24.87 -11.50
CA LEU A 52 -8.74 23.74 -10.60
C LEU A 52 -8.49 24.12 -9.14
N VAL A 53 -7.44 24.90 -8.87
CA VAL A 53 -7.16 25.42 -7.52
C VAL A 53 -8.30 26.29 -7.04
N GLU A 54 -8.77 27.24 -7.85
CA GLU A 54 -9.85 28.15 -7.46
C GLU A 54 -11.17 27.40 -7.22
N VAL A 55 -11.50 26.42 -8.07
CA VAL A 55 -12.71 25.57 -7.91
C VAL A 55 -12.65 24.72 -6.65
N VAL A 56 -11.47 24.18 -6.30
CA VAL A 56 -11.30 23.30 -5.13
C VAL A 56 -11.23 24.07 -3.82
N THR A 57 -10.52 25.19 -3.81
CA THR A 57 -10.21 25.94 -2.58
C THR A 57 -11.19 27.10 -2.33
N GLY A 58 -11.83 27.62 -3.39
CA GLY A 58 -12.60 28.86 -3.34
C GLY A 58 -11.72 30.12 -3.21
N ILE A 59 -10.40 29.99 -3.34
CA ILE A 59 -9.42 31.08 -3.18
C ILE A 59 -8.87 31.46 -4.54
N ARG A 60 -8.61 32.76 -4.76
CA ARG A 60 -7.93 33.21 -5.98
C ARG A 60 -6.47 32.82 -5.98
N PHE A 61 -5.99 32.35 -7.13
CA PHE A 61 -4.62 31.90 -7.28
C PHE A 61 -3.97 32.52 -8.51
N GLU A 62 -2.91 33.29 -8.30
CA GLU A 62 -2.09 33.87 -9.36
C GLU A 62 -0.75 33.14 -9.41
N LEU A 63 -0.36 32.66 -10.60
CA LEU A 63 0.88 31.93 -10.81
C LEU A 63 2.09 32.86 -10.84
N ALA A 64 3.11 32.57 -10.03
CA ALA A 64 4.42 33.22 -10.08
C ALA A 64 5.38 32.54 -11.08
N GLY A 65 4.95 31.43 -11.70
CA GLY A 65 5.68 30.67 -12.73
C GLY A 65 4.88 29.47 -13.22
N ASP A 66 5.44 28.71 -14.16
CA ASP A 66 4.74 27.54 -14.71
C ASP A 66 4.62 26.39 -13.68
N PRO A 67 3.45 25.73 -13.60
CA PRO A 67 3.30 24.51 -12.81
C PRO A 67 4.33 23.43 -13.20
N GLN A 68 4.91 22.79 -12.20
CA GLN A 68 5.98 21.80 -12.35
C GLN A 68 5.44 20.39 -12.15
N ALA A 69 5.40 19.60 -13.23
CA ALA A 69 5.04 18.19 -13.19
C ALA A 69 6.18 17.30 -12.65
N GLU A 70 5.83 16.24 -11.91
CA GLU A 70 6.77 15.24 -11.36
C GLU A 70 7.92 15.83 -10.52
N ARG A 71 7.64 16.91 -9.77
CA ARG A 71 8.65 17.60 -8.95
C ARG A 71 9.16 16.67 -7.83
N THR A 72 10.45 16.38 -7.86
CA THR A 72 11.08 15.44 -6.92
C THR A 72 11.83 16.18 -5.81
N PHE A 73 11.56 15.81 -4.57
CA PHE A 73 12.24 16.30 -3.37
C PHE A 73 12.96 15.14 -2.69
N GLU A 74 14.28 15.25 -2.57
CA GLU A 74 15.14 14.31 -1.85
C GLU A 74 15.83 15.04 -0.69
N PRO A 75 15.21 15.08 0.51
CA PRO A 75 15.77 15.80 1.66
C PRO A 75 17.18 15.31 2.04
N THR A 76 17.42 14.01 1.91
CA THR A 76 18.73 13.38 2.10
C THR A 76 18.88 12.15 1.19
N LEU A 77 20.12 11.75 0.91
CA LEU A 77 20.46 10.54 0.15
C LEU A 77 19.90 9.23 0.76
N SER A 78 19.53 9.24 2.04
CA SER A 78 19.00 8.06 2.76
C SER A 78 17.49 8.13 3.03
N SER A 79 16.85 9.27 2.71
CA SER A 79 15.42 9.46 2.91
C SER A 79 14.60 8.94 1.73
N LYS A 80 13.32 8.62 1.98
CA LYS A 80 12.39 8.29 0.90
C LYS A 80 12.08 9.57 0.13
N GLY A 81 12.61 9.73 -1.08
CA GLY A 81 12.26 10.85 -1.94
C GLY A 81 10.74 10.97 -2.13
N VAL A 82 10.24 12.20 -2.22
CA VAL A 82 8.85 12.50 -2.57
C VAL A 82 8.85 12.98 -4.02
N ARG A 83 8.07 12.34 -4.88
CA ARG A 83 7.75 12.87 -6.21
C ARG A 83 6.31 13.34 -6.16
N MET A 84 6.14 14.65 -6.24
CA MET A 84 4.85 15.31 -6.33
C MET A 84 4.39 15.36 -7.78
N ASP A 85 3.09 15.19 -8.02
CA ASP A 85 2.49 15.09 -9.34
C ASP A 85 2.52 16.45 -10.05
N VAL A 86 1.91 17.49 -9.50
CA VAL A 86 1.98 18.86 -10.05
C VAL A 86 2.04 19.90 -8.92
N VAL A 87 3.15 20.65 -8.87
CA VAL A 87 3.37 21.73 -7.90
C VAL A 87 3.43 23.06 -8.61
N ALA A 88 2.71 24.07 -8.11
CA ALA A 88 2.86 25.45 -8.56
C ALA A 88 3.09 26.41 -7.40
N VAL A 89 3.82 27.48 -7.68
CA VAL A 89 4.10 28.58 -6.76
C VAL A 89 3.34 29.80 -7.27
N GLY A 90 2.50 30.37 -6.41
CA GLY A 90 1.87 31.67 -6.60
C GLY A 90 2.63 32.76 -5.83
N ASP A 91 1.98 33.90 -5.60
CA ASP A 91 2.61 35.03 -4.89
C ASP A 91 3.07 34.65 -3.48
N ASP A 92 2.13 34.33 -2.60
CA ASP A 92 2.37 33.93 -1.20
C ASP A 92 1.85 32.51 -0.91
N ARG A 93 1.60 31.74 -1.97
CA ARG A 93 0.99 30.40 -1.88
C ARG A 93 1.76 29.36 -2.66
N VAL A 94 1.75 28.12 -2.15
CA VAL A 94 2.24 26.95 -2.88
C VAL A 94 1.16 25.87 -2.89
N VAL A 95 0.93 25.27 -4.05
CA VAL A 95 -0.11 24.25 -4.22
C VAL A 95 0.49 23.01 -4.86
N ASP A 96 0.22 21.86 -4.26
CA ASP A 96 0.48 20.53 -4.79
C ASP A 96 -0.86 19.83 -5.09
N ILE A 97 -1.01 19.27 -6.29
CA ILE A 97 -2.19 18.50 -6.70
C ILE A 97 -1.77 17.09 -7.13
N GLU A 98 -2.31 16.09 -6.44
CA GLU A 98 -1.97 14.67 -6.55
C GLU A 98 -3.15 13.85 -7.10
N MET A 99 -2.88 12.95 -8.05
CA MET A 99 -3.88 11.99 -8.51
C MET A 99 -3.74 10.65 -7.76
N GLN A 100 -4.81 10.23 -7.06
CA GLN A 100 -4.80 9.04 -6.23
C GLN A 100 -5.82 7.99 -6.69
N THR A 101 -5.36 7.08 -7.55
CA THR A 101 -6.20 6.00 -8.09
C THR A 101 -6.23 4.73 -7.23
N GLN A 102 -5.20 4.50 -6.42
CA GLN A 102 -5.09 3.32 -5.55
C GLN A 102 -5.49 3.67 -4.11
N PHE A 103 -6.07 2.72 -3.39
CA PHE A 103 -6.34 2.93 -1.97
C PHE A 103 -5.04 2.99 -1.17
N GLU A 104 -4.88 4.04 -0.36
CA GLU A 104 -3.75 4.21 0.56
C GLU A 104 -4.28 4.25 2.01
N PRO A 105 -4.10 3.17 2.80
CA PRO A 105 -4.61 3.10 4.17
C PRO A 105 -3.99 4.15 5.11
N TYR A 106 -2.85 4.73 4.74
CA TYR A 106 -2.12 5.71 5.55
C TYR A 106 -2.13 7.11 4.93
N LEU A 107 -3.21 7.49 4.24
CA LEU A 107 -3.30 8.77 3.51
C LEU A 107 -2.93 9.98 4.38
N GLY A 108 -3.39 10.05 5.63
CA GLY A 108 -3.01 11.12 6.56
C GLY A 108 -1.50 11.19 6.86
N LYS A 109 -0.81 10.05 6.93
CA LYS A 109 0.65 10.03 7.07
C LYS A 109 1.34 10.47 5.78
N ARG A 110 0.76 10.16 4.62
CA ARG A 110 1.28 10.59 3.31
C ARG A 110 1.13 12.10 3.14
N LEU A 111 -0.04 12.67 3.41
CA LEU A 111 -0.28 14.12 3.43
C LEU A 111 0.78 14.85 4.27
N ARG A 112 0.98 14.41 5.53
CA ARG A 112 2.01 14.96 6.41
C ARG A 112 3.43 14.85 5.84
N TYR A 113 3.75 13.74 5.17
CA TYR A 113 5.08 13.54 4.60
C TYR A 113 5.33 14.46 3.40
N TYR A 114 4.29 14.67 2.58
CA TYR A 114 4.33 15.59 1.44
C TYR A 114 4.43 17.04 1.91
N GLN A 115 3.67 17.43 2.94
CA GLN A 115 3.77 18.75 3.57
C GLN A 115 5.19 19.04 4.02
N ALA A 116 5.79 18.13 4.80
CA ALA A 116 7.15 18.32 5.28
C ALA A 116 8.16 18.46 4.14
N ALA A 117 7.99 17.72 3.03
CA ALA A 117 8.87 17.85 1.86
C ALA A 117 8.68 19.20 1.15
N LEU A 118 7.44 19.67 1.05
CA LEU A 118 7.11 20.97 0.46
C LEU A 118 7.70 22.11 1.29
N ASP A 119 7.52 22.10 2.62
CA ASP A 119 8.04 23.11 3.55
C ASP A 119 9.56 23.20 3.48
N VAL A 120 10.25 22.04 3.49
CA VAL A 120 11.71 21.97 3.37
C VAL A 120 12.22 22.60 2.07
N SER A 121 11.42 22.56 1.01
CA SER A 121 11.82 23.16 -0.28
C SER A 121 11.61 24.66 -0.37
N HIS A 122 10.86 25.26 0.57
CA HIS A 122 10.56 26.70 0.60
C HIS A 122 11.17 27.42 1.81
N LEU A 123 11.85 26.70 2.70
CA LEU A 123 12.50 27.29 3.87
C LEU A 123 14.01 27.07 3.87
N ASP A 124 14.74 28.14 3.59
CA ASP A 124 16.21 28.15 3.64
C ASP A 124 16.77 28.04 5.05
N LYS A 125 17.97 27.49 5.16
CA LYS A 125 18.67 27.34 6.43
C LYS A 125 18.94 28.72 7.06
N GLY A 126 18.37 28.93 8.25
CA GLY A 126 18.57 30.14 9.04
C GLY A 126 17.50 31.23 8.81
N SER A 127 16.53 30.98 7.94
CA SER A 127 15.36 31.83 7.75
C SER A 127 14.37 31.72 8.92
N ASP A 128 13.58 32.77 9.13
CA ASP A 128 12.46 32.77 10.08
C ASP A 128 11.30 31.93 9.55
N TYR A 129 10.52 31.29 10.43
CA TYR A 129 9.38 30.46 10.00
C TYR A 129 8.24 31.27 9.37
N GLY A 130 8.12 32.56 9.65
CA GLY A 130 7.11 33.43 9.06
C GLY A 130 7.31 33.73 7.57
N VAL A 131 8.36 33.20 6.94
CA VAL A 131 8.54 33.26 5.47
C VAL A 131 7.96 32.04 4.75
N LEU A 132 7.47 31.03 5.49
CA LEU A 132 6.80 29.88 4.89
C LEU A 132 5.54 30.37 4.16
N PRO A 133 5.35 30.00 2.88
CA PRO A 133 4.14 30.35 2.15
C PRO A 133 2.94 29.56 2.69
N GLU A 134 1.74 30.12 2.55
CA GLU A 134 0.50 29.37 2.74
C GLU A 134 0.47 28.21 1.73
N SER A 135 0.14 27.01 2.17
CA SER A 135 0.33 25.79 1.36
C SER A 135 -0.91 24.95 1.27
N PHE A 136 -1.15 24.35 0.09
CA PHE A 136 -2.27 23.45 -0.15
C PHE A 136 -1.75 22.13 -0.71
N ILE A 137 -2.16 21.02 -0.10
CA ILE A 137 -1.96 19.68 -0.65
C ILE A 137 -3.33 19.11 -0.99
N ILE A 138 -3.57 18.91 -2.28
CA ILE A 138 -4.85 18.51 -2.83
C ILE A 138 -4.72 17.09 -3.41
N PHE A 139 -5.40 16.13 -2.81
CA PHE A 139 -5.49 14.77 -3.34
C PHE A 139 -6.80 14.57 -4.10
N LEU A 140 -6.75 14.28 -5.40
CA LEU A 140 -7.90 13.84 -6.17
C LEU A 140 -7.98 12.31 -6.16
N CYS A 141 -8.86 11.76 -5.32
CA CYS A 141 -9.04 10.32 -5.17
C CYS A 141 -10.18 9.80 -6.06
N THR A 142 -9.95 8.71 -6.81
CA THR A 142 -10.98 8.02 -7.60
C THR A 142 -11.87 7.08 -6.76
N HIS A 143 -11.79 7.18 -5.45
CA HIS A 143 -12.50 6.37 -4.45
C HIS A 143 -12.73 7.23 -3.20
N ASP A 144 -13.54 6.76 -2.26
CA ASP A 144 -13.70 7.41 -0.95
C ASP A 144 -12.60 6.94 0.02
N PRO A 145 -11.58 7.76 0.33
CA PRO A 145 -10.46 7.32 1.15
C PRO A 145 -10.81 7.22 2.65
N PHE A 146 -11.88 7.88 3.09
CA PHE A 146 -12.28 7.92 4.51
C PHE A 146 -13.63 7.23 4.78
N GLY A 147 -14.35 6.82 3.74
CA GLY A 147 -15.62 6.09 3.85
C GLY A 147 -16.75 6.92 4.46
N ARG A 148 -16.75 8.24 4.27
CA ARG A 148 -17.78 9.15 4.80
C ARG A 148 -18.71 9.72 3.74
N GLY A 149 -18.47 9.43 2.46
CA GLY A 149 -19.32 9.86 1.35
C GLY A 149 -19.31 11.37 1.09
N LEU A 150 -18.32 12.11 1.62
CA LEU A 150 -18.17 13.53 1.32
C LEU A 150 -17.43 13.71 -0.01
N PRO A 151 -17.81 14.70 -0.85
CA PRO A 151 -17.07 15.04 -2.08
C PRO A 151 -15.74 15.73 -1.78
N VAL A 152 -15.66 16.47 -0.67
CA VAL A 152 -14.48 17.23 -0.24
C VAL A 152 -14.26 16.97 1.25
N TYR A 153 -13.04 16.61 1.59
CA TYR A 153 -12.53 16.53 2.95
C TYR A 153 -11.48 17.61 3.14
N THR A 154 -11.83 18.71 3.81
CA THR A 154 -10.86 19.72 4.27
C THR A 154 -10.40 19.33 5.66
N LEU A 155 -9.10 19.13 5.83
CA LEU A 155 -8.49 18.59 7.05
C LEU A 155 -7.55 19.63 7.67
N GLU A 156 -8.03 20.30 8.71
CA GLU A 156 -7.30 21.36 9.41
C GLU A 156 -6.81 20.89 10.79
N ARG A 157 -5.66 21.43 11.23
CA ARG A 157 -5.22 21.27 12.64
C ARG A 157 -6.02 22.23 13.51
N CYS A 158 -6.47 21.76 14.67
CA CYS A 158 -7.16 22.58 15.65
C CYS A 158 -6.69 22.23 17.07
N CYS A 159 -6.79 23.20 17.99
CA CYS A 159 -6.60 22.93 19.41
C CYS A 159 -7.77 22.08 19.93
N VAL A 160 -7.45 20.95 20.56
CA VAL A 160 -8.44 19.99 21.05
C VAL A 160 -9.15 20.53 22.30
N GLU A 161 -8.44 21.30 23.11
CA GLU A 161 -8.94 21.87 24.36
C GLU A 161 -9.80 23.12 24.14
N ASP A 162 -9.50 23.91 23.10
CA ASP A 162 -10.20 25.15 22.78
C ASP A 162 -10.22 25.38 21.26
N SER A 163 -11.35 25.09 20.63
CA SER A 163 -11.53 25.23 19.18
C SER A 163 -11.56 26.69 18.68
N SER A 164 -11.48 27.68 19.57
CA SER A 164 -11.35 29.09 19.19
C SER A 164 -9.90 29.52 18.95
N VAL A 165 -8.93 28.70 19.34
CA VAL A 165 -7.51 28.96 19.07
C VAL A 165 -7.22 28.72 17.60
N ASP A 166 -6.87 29.80 16.91
CA ASP A 166 -6.29 29.74 15.57
C ASP A 166 -4.81 29.34 15.66
N VAL A 167 -4.45 28.27 14.96
CA VAL A 167 -3.08 27.74 14.93
C VAL A 167 -2.19 28.61 14.02
N GLY A 168 -2.78 29.26 13.00
CA GLY A 168 -2.05 30.11 12.07
C GLY A 168 -0.89 29.42 11.36
N ASP A 169 -0.99 28.12 11.09
CA ASP A 169 0.07 27.34 10.43
C ASP A 169 -0.13 27.20 8.92
N GLU A 170 -1.15 27.85 8.36
CA GLU A 170 -1.32 28.15 6.91
C GLU A 170 -1.03 26.98 5.96
N SER A 171 -1.29 25.75 6.41
CA SER A 171 -1.16 24.54 5.61
C SER A 171 -2.53 23.88 5.51
N HIS A 172 -2.92 23.47 4.32
CA HIS A 172 -4.29 23.04 4.06
C HIS A 172 -4.28 21.70 3.33
N TRP A 173 -4.92 20.69 3.91
CA TRP A 173 -5.06 19.39 3.27
C TRP A 173 -6.47 19.23 2.76
N ILE A 174 -6.60 19.07 1.44
CA ILE A 174 -7.88 18.86 0.78
C ILE A 174 -7.85 17.51 0.10
N VAL A 175 -8.79 16.64 0.43
CA VAL A 175 -8.95 15.34 -0.23
C VAL A 175 -10.29 15.32 -0.93
N LEU A 176 -10.25 15.21 -2.25
CA LEU A 176 -11.41 15.12 -3.11
C LEU A 176 -11.77 13.66 -3.32
N ASN A 177 -13.06 13.35 -3.23
CA ASN A 177 -13.60 12.02 -3.45
C ASN A 177 -14.46 12.04 -4.72
N ALA A 178 -13.89 11.55 -5.81
CA ALA A 178 -14.56 11.52 -7.09
C ALA A 178 -15.88 10.73 -7.04
N THR A 179 -16.01 9.71 -6.19
CA THR A 179 -17.24 8.89 -6.12
C THR A 179 -18.44 9.61 -5.52
N ALA A 180 -18.22 10.71 -4.80
CA ALA A 180 -19.26 11.51 -4.18
C ALA A 180 -19.60 12.78 -4.99
N TYR A 181 -19.24 12.82 -6.28
CA TYR A 181 -19.44 13.97 -7.18
C TYR A 181 -20.87 14.55 -7.13
N ALA A 182 -21.90 13.69 -7.03
CA ALA A 182 -23.30 14.13 -6.99
C ALA A 182 -23.69 14.91 -5.72
N ALA A 183 -22.87 14.85 -4.67
CA ALA A 183 -23.05 15.59 -3.42
C ALA A 183 -22.23 16.90 -3.37
N ALA A 184 -21.44 17.20 -4.41
CA ALA A 184 -20.69 18.45 -4.47
C ALA A 184 -21.63 19.64 -4.69
N ASN A 185 -21.41 20.72 -3.92
CA ASN A 185 -22.24 21.92 -3.97
C ASN A 185 -21.86 22.87 -5.11
N ASP A 186 -20.60 22.83 -5.56
CA ASP A 186 -20.11 23.59 -6.70
C ASP A 186 -20.26 22.76 -7.98
N GLY A 187 -20.89 23.34 -9.00
CA GLY A 187 -21.17 22.64 -10.25
C GLY A 187 -19.91 22.31 -11.05
N GLN A 188 -18.90 23.19 -11.06
CA GLN A 188 -17.64 22.91 -11.76
C GLN A 188 -16.84 21.82 -11.03
N LEU A 189 -16.83 21.84 -9.70
CA LEU A 189 -16.21 20.77 -8.92
C LEU A 189 -16.93 19.44 -9.16
N ALA A 190 -18.26 19.43 -9.11
CA ALA A 190 -19.07 18.24 -9.38
C ALA A 190 -18.72 17.64 -10.75
N ASP A 191 -18.60 18.48 -11.78
CA ASP A 191 -18.25 18.06 -13.13
C ASP A 191 -16.84 17.45 -13.22
N VAL A 192 -15.84 18.06 -12.57
CA VAL A 192 -14.47 17.52 -12.52
C VAL A 192 -14.42 16.18 -11.79
N LEU A 193 -15.12 16.06 -10.66
CA LEU A 193 -15.20 14.82 -9.89
C LEU A 193 -15.93 13.72 -10.67
N GLU A 194 -17.03 14.05 -11.35
CA GLU A 194 -17.75 13.11 -12.21
C GLU A 194 -16.87 12.62 -13.36
N TYR A 195 -16.12 13.54 -14.00
CA TYR A 195 -15.20 13.18 -15.07
C TYR A 195 -14.08 12.27 -14.57
N ALA A 196 -13.50 12.53 -13.40
CA ALA A 196 -12.51 11.64 -12.80
C ALA A 196 -13.09 10.26 -12.42
N ALA A 197 -14.35 10.20 -11.99
CA ALA A 197 -15.00 8.95 -11.60
C ALA A 197 -15.44 8.08 -12.79
N THR A 198 -15.90 8.73 -13.88
CA THR A 198 -16.61 8.05 -14.97
C THR A 198 -15.89 8.12 -16.32
N GLY A 199 -15.03 9.12 -16.51
CA GLY A 199 -14.44 9.45 -17.81
C GLY A 199 -15.42 10.14 -18.78
N GLU A 200 -16.62 10.48 -18.33
CA GLU A 200 -17.65 11.13 -19.16
C GLU A 200 -17.76 12.63 -18.86
N VAL A 201 -17.96 13.44 -19.90
CA VAL A 201 -18.25 14.87 -19.76
C VAL A 201 -19.69 15.13 -20.14
N ARG A 202 -20.51 15.48 -19.14
CA ARG A 202 -21.92 15.84 -19.35
C ARG A 202 -22.08 17.30 -19.74
N HIS A 203 -21.28 18.18 -19.12
CA HIS A 203 -21.31 19.62 -19.35
C HIS A 203 -19.96 20.07 -19.91
N ARG A 204 -19.87 20.21 -21.24
CA ARG A 204 -18.60 20.57 -21.93
C ARG A 204 -18.14 22.03 -21.70
N GLY A 205 -18.87 22.82 -20.92
CA GLY A 205 -18.48 24.19 -20.56
C GLY A 205 -17.58 24.21 -19.33
N GLY A 206 -16.89 25.33 -19.10
CA GLY A 206 -16.09 25.54 -17.89
C GLY A 206 -14.81 24.69 -17.83
N LEU A 207 -14.34 24.44 -16.60
CA LEU A 207 -13.08 23.76 -16.33
C LEU A 207 -13.03 22.32 -16.89
N VAL A 208 -14.08 21.51 -16.67
CA VAL A 208 -14.09 20.11 -17.13
C VAL A 208 -13.95 20.00 -18.65
N GLY A 209 -14.52 20.95 -19.41
CA GLY A 209 -14.42 21.00 -20.86
C GLY A 209 -12.97 21.23 -21.33
N ARG A 210 -12.25 22.15 -20.67
CA ARG A 210 -10.83 22.40 -20.94
C ARG A 210 -9.96 21.20 -20.61
N ILE A 211 -10.22 20.54 -19.47
CA ILE A 211 -9.52 19.30 -19.08
C ILE A 211 -9.73 18.22 -20.14
N ASP A 212 -10.97 18.00 -20.56
CA ASP A 212 -11.34 16.98 -21.55
C ASP A 212 -10.77 17.27 -22.95
N GLU A 213 -10.72 18.54 -23.36
CA GLU A 213 -10.00 18.97 -24.56
C GLU A 213 -8.50 18.66 -24.47
N ALA A 214 -7.84 19.05 -23.38
CA ALA A 214 -6.43 18.76 -23.15
C ALA A 214 -6.12 17.25 -23.11
N VAL A 215 -7.01 16.43 -22.54
CA VAL A 215 -6.91 14.96 -22.56
C VAL A 215 -7.01 14.43 -23.99
N ARG A 216 -7.92 14.95 -24.82
CA ARG A 216 -8.03 14.55 -26.23
C ARG A 216 -6.78 14.94 -27.02
N ASP A 217 -6.29 16.16 -26.82
CA ASP A 217 -5.09 16.64 -27.51
C ASP A 217 -3.86 15.81 -27.17
N ALA A 218 -3.69 15.46 -25.89
CA ALA A 218 -2.64 14.55 -25.46
C ALA A 218 -2.77 13.15 -26.07
N ASN A 219 -3.98 12.59 -26.15
CA ASN A 219 -4.20 11.29 -26.81
C ASN A 219 -4.02 11.34 -28.34
N ASN A 220 -4.22 12.49 -28.97
CA ASN A 220 -3.97 12.69 -30.40
C ASN A 220 -2.47 12.90 -30.72
N ASP A 221 -1.65 13.20 -29.72
CA ASP A 221 -0.20 13.27 -29.82
C ASP A 221 0.43 11.87 -29.82
N SER A 222 0.53 11.28 -31.01
CA SER A 222 1.06 9.92 -31.20
C SER A 222 2.49 9.72 -30.68
N GLY A 223 3.30 10.79 -30.65
CA GLY A 223 4.66 10.74 -30.11
C GLY A 223 4.64 10.60 -28.59
N TRP A 224 3.78 11.38 -27.93
CA TRP A 224 3.58 11.27 -26.49
C TRP A 224 2.92 9.96 -26.08
N VAL A 225 1.86 9.52 -26.76
CA VAL A 225 1.19 8.25 -26.43
C VAL A 225 2.18 7.10 -26.44
N ARG A 226 3.01 6.99 -27.49
CA ARG A 226 4.03 5.95 -27.59
C ARG A 226 5.05 6.02 -26.45
N ASN A 227 5.43 7.23 -26.04
CA ASN A 227 6.32 7.43 -24.91
C ASN A 227 5.68 6.96 -23.58
N VAL A 228 4.41 7.31 -23.35
CA VAL A 228 3.66 6.86 -22.17
C VAL A 228 3.54 5.33 -22.13
N GLU A 229 3.17 4.70 -23.26
CA GLU A 229 3.12 3.24 -23.37
C GLU A 229 4.47 2.58 -23.05
N SER A 230 5.57 3.16 -23.53
CA SER A 230 6.93 2.68 -23.25
C SER A 230 7.28 2.78 -21.76
N VAL A 231 6.98 3.92 -21.12
CA VAL A 231 7.24 4.14 -19.69
C VAL A 231 6.42 3.18 -18.85
N MET A 232 5.12 3.06 -19.11
CA MET A 232 4.23 2.17 -18.37
C MET A 232 4.62 0.70 -18.55
N SER A 233 4.99 0.27 -19.76
CA SER A 233 5.45 -1.10 -20.02
C SER A 233 6.69 -1.46 -19.19
N LEU A 234 7.62 -0.51 -19.04
CA LEU A 234 8.81 -0.69 -18.21
C LEU A 234 8.45 -0.76 -16.72
N GLU A 235 7.61 0.17 -16.25
CA GLU A 235 7.12 0.19 -14.85
C GLU A 235 6.36 -1.10 -14.50
N ASP A 236 5.49 -1.59 -15.38
CA ASP A 236 4.74 -2.83 -15.19
C ASP A 236 5.64 -4.05 -15.15
N GLY A 237 6.67 -4.11 -16.01
CA GLY A 237 7.67 -5.17 -15.98
C GLY A 237 8.44 -5.21 -14.65
N LEU A 238 8.83 -4.05 -14.13
CA LEU A 238 9.49 -3.93 -12.82
C LEU A 238 8.55 -4.31 -11.67
N ARG A 239 7.30 -3.82 -11.70
CA ARG A 239 6.27 -4.13 -10.71
C ARG A 239 6.00 -5.64 -10.66
N MET A 240 5.86 -6.29 -11.82
CA MET A 240 5.63 -7.73 -11.91
C MET A 240 6.78 -8.51 -11.30
N ARG A 241 8.03 -8.15 -11.63
CA ARG A 241 9.23 -8.76 -11.04
C ARG A 241 9.25 -8.62 -9.52
N TYR A 242 8.94 -7.43 -9.00
CA TYR A 242 8.90 -7.18 -7.56
C TYR A 242 7.81 -8.00 -6.85
N GLN A 243 6.62 -8.11 -7.46
CA GLN A 243 5.53 -8.93 -6.91
C GLN A 243 5.87 -10.42 -6.88
N ILE A 244 6.60 -10.95 -7.87
CA ILE A 244 7.08 -12.34 -7.87
C ILE A 244 8.04 -12.56 -6.69
N LEU A 245 9.03 -11.68 -6.53
CA LEU A 245 9.98 -11.76 -5.41
C LEU A 245 9.28 -11.72 -4.04
N MET A 246 8.35 -10.78 -3.86
CA MET A 246 7.58 -10.65 -2.62
C MET A 246 6.68 -11.86 -2.35
N ARG A 247 6.09 -12.46 -3.40
CA ARG A 247 5.31 -13.70 -3.25
C ARG A 247 6.18 -14.86 -2.79
N ASP A 248 7.39 -14.98 -3.33
CA ASP A 248 8.33 -16.03 -2.95
C ASP A 248 8.79 -15.85 -1.49
N GLU A 249 9.08 -14.62 -1.06
CA GLU A 249 9.42 -14.31 0.34
C GLU A 249 8.27 -14.63 1.30
N VAL A 250 7.04 -14.20 0.99
CA VAL A 250 5.86 -14.51 1.82
C VAL A 250 5.58 -16.01 1.83
N ALA A 251 5.72 -16.70 0.71
CA ALA A 251 5.54 -18.15 0.64
C ALA A 251 6.59 -18.90 1.48
N ALA A 252 7.85 -18.48 1.42
CA ALA A 252 8.92 -19.02 2.24
C ALA A 252 8.66 -18.79 3.74
N ALA A 253 8.27 -17.57 4.13
CA ALA A 253 7.93 -17.24 5.51
C ALA A 253 6.74 -18.07 6.03
N ARG A 254 5.68 -18.23 5.23
CA ARG A 254 4.52 -19.07 5.58
C ARG A 254 4.91 -20.54 5.74
N LYS A 255 5.78 -21.06 4.88
CA LYS A 255 6.27 -22.44 4.97
C LYS A 255 7.07 -22.65 6.24
N ALA A 256 7.99 -21.73 6.57
CA ALA A 256 8.78 -21.78 7.81
C ALA A 256 7.88 -21.75 9.05
N ALA A 257 6.92 -20.82 9.11
CA ALA A 257 5.96 -20.72 10.21
C ALA A 257 5.11 -22.00 10.35
N ALA A 258 4.71 -22.62 9.24
CA ALA A 258 3.97 -23.88 9.27
C ALA A 258 4.82 -25.07 9.73
N GLU A 259 6.12 -25.10 9.38
CA GLU A 259 7.05 -26.12 9.85
C GLU A 259 7.34 -25.98 11.35
N GLU A 260 7.56 -24.76 11.83
CA GLU A 260 7.71 -24.44 13.25
C GLU A 260 6.46 -24.82 14.04
N GLY A 261 5.27 -24.42 13.59
CA GLY A 261 4.01 -24.78 14.24
C GLY A 261 3.76 -26.30 14.27
N ARG A 262 4.18 -27.05 13.25
CA ARG A 262 4.13 -28.52 13.29
C ARG A 262 5.12 -29.10 14.30
N ALA A 263 6.34 -28.58 14.36
CA ALA A 263 7.36 -29.04 15.29
C ALA A 263 6.92 -28.80 16.74
N GLU A 264 6.44 -27.60 17.05
CA GLU A 264 5.89 -27.25 18.36
C GLU A 264 4.67 -28.11 18.72
N GLY A 265 3.74 -28.28 17.77
CA GLY A 265 2.57 -29.12 17.96
C GLY A 265 2.91 -30.57 18.26
N MET A 266 3.89 -31.15 17.55
CA MET A 266 4.39 -32.49 17.82
C MET A 266 5.08 -32.59 19.18
N ALA A 267 5.96 -31.64 19.52
CA ALA A 267 6.65 -31.62 20.80
C ALA A 267 5.66 -31.52 21.98
N ARG A 268 4.67 -30.65 21.85
CA ARG A 268 3.59 -30.50 22.83
C ARG A 268 2.76 -31.77 22.96
N GLY A 269 2.34 -32.37 21.84
CA GLY A 269 1.57 -33.62 21.85
C GLY A 269 2.32 -34.78 22.49
N ILE A 270 3.62 -34.91 22.25
CA ILE A 270 4.48 -35.91 22.91
C ILE A 270 4.55 -35.63 24.42
N ALA A 271 4.76 -34.37 24.81
CA ALA A 271 4.86 -34.00 26.23
C ALA A 271 3.54 -34.26 26.98
N GLU A 272 2.40 -33.87 26.39
CA GLU A 272 1.07 -34.10 26.94
C GLU A 272 0.78 -35.61 27.04
N GLY A 273 1.05 -36.40 25.99
CA GLY A 273 0.86 -37.84 26.02
C GLY A 273 1.73 -38.58 27.04
N ILE A 274 2.99 -38.16 27.24
CA ILE A 274 3.85 -38.70 28.31
C ILE A 274 3.30 -38.34 29.69
N ALA A 275 2.83 -37.10 29.87
CA ALA A 275 2.26 -36.65 31.14
C ALA A 275 0.97 -37.40 31.48
N GLU A 276 0.07 -37.56 30.51
CA GLU A 276 -1.18 -38.31 30.64
C GLU A 276 -0.89 -39.79 30.96
N GLY A 277 -0.05 -40.46 30.18
CA GLY A 277 0.30 -41.87 30.44
C GLY A 277 0.96 -42.10 31.80
N ARG A 278 1.76 -41.13 32.29
CA ARG A 278 2.31 -41.19 33.67
C ARG A 278 1.21 -41.01 34.72
N ALA A 279 0.28 -40.08 34.50
CA ALA A 279 -0.82 -39.84 35.42
C ALA A 279 -1.77 -41.06 35.50
N GLU A 280 -2.11 -41.66 34.36
CA GLU A 280 -2.90 -42.89 34.26
C GLU A 280 -2.20 -44.06 34.96
N GLY A 281 -0.89 -44.27 34.71
CA GLY A 281 -0.12 -45.32 35.37
C GLY A 281 -0.08 -45.18 36.90
N ILE A 282 0.08 -43.96 37.41
CA ILE A 282 0.02 -43.68 38.87
C ILE A 282 -1.40 -43.94 39.41
N ALA A 283 -2.43 -43.57 38.65
CA ALA A 283 -3.82 -43.78 39.07
C ALA A 283 -4.18 -45.28 39.13
N GLU A 284 -3.76 -46.08 38.13
CA GLU A 284 -3.94 -47.54 38.12
C GLU A 284 -3.19 -48.21 39.28
N GLU A 285 -1.94 -47.84 39.52
CA GLU A 285 -1.14 -48.39 40.61
C GLU A 285 -1.77 -48.08 41.98
N ARG A 286 -2.20 -46.82 42.20
CA ARG A 286 -2.95 -46.43 43.40
C ARG A 286 -4.23 -47.24 43.58
N ALA A 287 -4.97 -47.51 42.50
CA ALA A 287 -6.20 -48.30 42.55
C ALA A 287 -5.91 -49.75 42.94
N ARG A 288 -4.89 -50.39 42.34
CA ARG A 288 -4.46 -51.76 42.68
C ARG A 288 -4.00 -51.86 44.13
N THR A 289 -3.18 -50.90 44.58
CA THR A 289 -2.72 -50.81 45.96
C THR A 289 -3.87 -50.65 46.94
N ALA A 290 -4.86 -49.81 46.63
CA ALA A 290 -6.05 -49.64 47.47
C ALA A 290 -6.91 -50.92 47.55
N MET A 291 -7.09 -51.62 46.43
CA MET A 291 -7.81 -52.90 46.40
C MET A 291 -7.10 -53.97 47.23
N LEU A 292 -5.77 -54.09 47.08
CA LEU A 292 -4.96 -55.03 47.83
C LEU A 292 -5.00 -54.72 49.33
N ALA A 293 -4.83 -53.47 49.73
CA ALA A 293 -4.88 -53.04 51.12
C ALA A 293 -6.23 -53.41 51.77
N LYS A 294 -7.35 -53.11 51.09
CA LYS A 294 -8.70 -53.46 51.57
C LYS A 294 -8.90 -54.97 51.69
N ARG A 295 -8.31 -55.77 50.80
CA ARG A 295 -8.40 -57.22 50.84
C ARG A 295 -7.58 -57.80 51.98
N LEU A 296 -6.34 -57.35 52.15
CA LEU A 296 -5.45 -57.75 53.25
C LEU A 296 -6.04 -57.40 54.62
N GLU A 297 -6.67 -56.22 54.75
CA GLU A 297 -7.37 -55.83 55.98
C GLU A 297 -8.51 -56.79 56.31
N LYS A 298 -9.34 -57.16 55.33
CA LYS A 298 -10.47 -58.10 55.51
C LYS A 298 -10.01 -59.50 55.94
N GLU A 299 -8.86 -59.95 55.45
CA GLU A 299 -8.28 -61.27 55.76
C GLU A 299 -7.37 -61.23 57.02
N GLY A 300 -7.23 -60.08 57.68
CA GLY A 300 -6.39 -59.93 58.88
C GLY A 300 -4.87 -59.99 58.62
N ARG A 301 -4.44 -59.79 57.37
CA ARG A 301 -3.04 -59.89 56.90
C ARG A 301 -2.43 -58.54 56.55
N ILE A 302 -2.91 -57.46 57.17
CA ILE A 302 -2.53 -56.09 56.80
C ILE A 302 -1.03 -55.80 56.98
N ASP A 303 -0.36 -56.51 57.89
CA ASP A 303 1.08 -56.40 58.13
C ASP A 303 1.93 -56.79 56.90
N GLU A 304 1.37 -57.57 55.96
CA GLU A 304 2.06 -57.93 54.72
C GLU A 304 2.11 -56.79 53.70
N LEU A 305 1.26 -55.76 53.85
CA LEU A 305 1.15 -54.65 52.90
C LEU A 305 2.47 -53.88 52.75
N ALA A 306 3.16 -53.60 53.86
CA ALA A 306 4.43 -52.87 53.82
C ALA A 306 5.52 -53.65 53.09
N GLY A 307 5.58 -54.98 53.28
CA GLY A 307 6.50 -55.85 52.56
C GLY A 307 6.15 -56.02 51.08
N ALA A 308 4.85 -55.98 50.75
CA ALA A 308 4.37 -56.00 49.37
C ALA A 308 4.74 -54.70 48.63
N LEU A 309 4.50 -53.53 49.23
CA LEU A 309 4.84 -52.23 48.63
C LEU A 309 6.35 -52.03 48.40
N ALA A 310 7.19 -52.74 49.17
CA ALA A 310 8.64 -52.71 49.02
C ALA A 310 9.19 -53.71 47.99
N ASP A 311 8.39 -54.67 47.51
CA ASP A 311 8.80 -55.70 46.54
C ASP A 311 7.68 -55.97 45.53
N SER A 312 7.87 -55.47 44.29
CA SER A 312 6.89 -55.59 43.22
C SER A 312 6.49 -57.03 42.90
N LYS A 313 7.41 -58.00 43.04
CA LYS A 313 7.08 -59.42 42.78
C LYS A 313 6.16 -59.97 43.85
N ARG A 314 6.37 -59.57 45.10
CA ARG A 314 5.51 -59.95 46.22
C ARG A 314 4.15 -59.28 46.12
N PHE A 315 4.11 -58.02 45.70
CA PHE A 315 2.88 -57.29 45.42
C PHE A 315 2.04 -57.97 44.34
N ASP A 316 2.64 -58.29 43.19
CA ASP A 316 1.96 -58.98 42.09
C ASP A 316 1.50 -60.39 42.49
N ALA A 317 2.30 -61.12 43.27
CA ALA A 317 1.92 -62.43 43.79
C ALA A 317 0.68 -62.37 44.68
N LEU A 318 0.57 -61.35 45.54
CA LEU A 318 -0.60 -61.15 46.40
C LEU A 318 -1.84 -60.70 45.60
N LEU A 319 -1.68 -59.87 44.56
CA LEU A 319 -2.78 -59.55 43.65
C LEU A 319 -3.34 -60.81 42.99
N VAL A 320 -2.47 -61.66 42.46
CA VAL A 320 -2.86 -62.95 41.85
C VAL A 320 -3.49 -63.89 42.89
N GLU A 321 -2.95 -63.97 44.10
CA GLU A 321 -3.48 -64.78 45.20
C GLU A 321 -4.93 -64.40 45.52
N PHE A 322 -5.25 -63.10 45.49
CA PHE A 322 -6.60 -62.60 45.78
C PHE A 322 -7.49 -62.42 44.55
N GLY A 323 -6.99 -62.72 43.35
CA GLY A 323 -7.72 -62.56 42.08
C GLY A 323 -8.07 -61.09 41.76
N LEU A 324 -7.17 -60.17 42.10
CA LEU A 324 -7.29 -58.72 41.87
C LEU A 324 -6.52 -58.25 40.63
#